data_AF-A0A839S8U9-F1
#
_entry.id   AF-A0A839S8U9-F1
#
_cell.length_a   1.000
_cell.length_b   1.000
_cell.length_c   1.000
_cell.angle_alpha   90.00
_cell.angle_beta   90.00
_cell.angle_gamma   90.00
#
_symmetry.space_group_name_H-M   'P 1'
#
loop_
_entity.id
_entity.type
_entity.pdbx_description
1 polymer ?
#
loop_
_entity_poly.entity_id
_entity_poly.type
_entity_poly.pdbx_seq_one_letter_code
_entity_poly.pdbx_strand_id
1 'polypeptide(L)'
;MQDNTNWTPSPDDNNLGLTDKVIINEYEAKGIATAELLVFSLDSDTEISVQLIREIHRTAFSELYEWAGKWRTVSVTVGQLMPPEPTQIIQLMYQFIDNLNFKIGNSKEYNDHIDCLAFSHYEFIRIHPFNNGNGRTGRILMNLVALKFGYKPLELYHREGNNRKIYIDAMKLADKHNFSPLMDLIRKELAPL
;
A
#
# COMPACT_ATOMS: atom_id res chain seq x y z
N MET A 1 -8.06 9.18 3.32
CA MET A 1 -6.73 9.86 3.53
C MET A 1 -6.41 10.55 2.21
N GLN A 2 -6.03 11.83 2.18
CA GLN A 2 -5.43 12.41 0.97
C GLN A 2 -3.94 12.10 1.03
N ASP A 3 -3.42 11.30 0.09
CA ASP A 3 -1.97 11.26 -0.15
C ASP A 3 -1.59 12.72 -0.50
N ASN A 4 -0.67 13.35 0.26
CA ASN A 4 -0.19 14.71 -0.04
C ASN A 4 0.75 14.64 -1.25
N THR A 5 0.21 14.18 -2.37
CA THR A 5 0.84 14.35 -3.66
C THR A 5 0.39 15.69 -4.23
N ASN A 6 1.17 16.22 -5.17
CA ASN A 6 0.70 17.35 -6.00
C ASN A 6 -0.55 17.00 -6.84
N TRP A 7 -1.00 15.75 -6.81
CA TRP A 7 -2.23 15.27 -7.43
C TRP A 7 -3.26 14.95 -6.33
N THR A 8 -4.24 15.84 -6.12
CA THR A 8 -5.38 15.56 -5.25
C THR A 8 -6.65 15.68 -6.08
N PRO A 9 -7.51 14.65 -6.15
CA PRO A 9 -8.80 14.80 -6.81
C PRO A 9 -9.60 15.87 -6.07
N SER A 10 -10.22 16.80 -6.83
CA SER A 10 -11.20 17.73 -6.28
C SER A 10 -12.31 16.92 -5.61
N PRO A 11 -12.97 17.42 -4.54
CA PRO A 11 -14.18 16.78 -4.02
C PRO A 11 -15.16 16.45 -5.15
N ASP A 12 -15.28 17.31 -6.17
CA ASP A 12 -16.17 17.11 -7.32
C ASP A 12 -15.69 16.04 -8.32
N ASP A 13 -14.43 15.58 -8.22
CA ASP A 13 -13.83 14.55 -9.10
C ASP A 13 -14.15 13.13 -8.59
N ASN A 14 -15.42 12.87 -8.28
CA ASN A 14 -15.91 11.53 -7.96
C ASN A 14 -17.18 11.17 -8.74
N ASN A 15 -17.36 9.87 -9.00
CA ASN A 15 -18.43 9.31 -9.82
C ASN A 15 -19.84 9.57 -9.26
N LEU A 16 -19.94 9.93 -7.98
CA LEU A 16 -21.21 10.14 -7.27
C LEU A 16 -21.56 11.62 -7.10
N GLY A 17 -20.73 12.55 -7.60
CA GLY A 17 -20.94 13.99 -7.46
C GLY A 17 -20.98 14.47 -6.01
N LEU A 18 -20.37 13.73 -5.09
CA LEU A 18 -20.36 14.06 -3.66
C LEU A 18 -19.42 15.25 -3.40
N THR A 19 -19.83 16.18 -2.54
CA THR A 19 -18.99 17.34 -2.16
C THR A 19 -18.62 17.32 -0.68
N ASP A 20 -19.37 16.60 0.14
CA ASP A 20 -19.10 16.44 1.57
C ASP A 20 -17.93 15.47 1.81
N LYS A 21 -16.85 15.99 2.36
CA LYS A 21 -15.63 15.22 2.68
C LYS A 21 -15.86 14.10 3.68
N VAL A 22 -16.81 14.24 4.61
CA VAL A 22 -17.15 13.18 5.57
C VAL A 22 -17.74 11.98 4.83
N ILE A 23 -18.73 12.24 3.98
CA ILE A 23 -19.38 11.21 3.16
C ILE A 23 -18.37 10.54 2.22
N ILE A 24 -17.52 11.34 1.54
CA ILE A 24 -16.45 10.78 0.68
C ILE A 24 -15.54 9.84 1.49
N ASN A 25 -15.12 10.23 2.69
CA ASN A 25 -14.27 9.38 3.53
C ASN A 25 -14.97 8.08 3.96
N GLU A 26 -16.29 8.09 4.17
CA GLU A 26 -17.07 6.90 4.51
C GLU A 26 -17.10 5.91 3.33
N TYR A 27 -17.32 6.38 2.11
CA TYR A 27 -17.24 5.56 0.91
C TYR A 27 -15.82 5.01 0.69
N GLU A 28 -14.77 5.83 0.88
CA GLU A 28 -13.38 5.34 0.83
C GLU A 28 -13.14 4.26 1.89
N ALA A 29 -13.62 4.44 3.13
CA ALA A 29 -13.44 3.47 4.20
C ALA A 29 -14.15 2.14 3.90
N LYS A 30 -15.39 2.20 3.39
CA LYS A 30 -16.15 1.02 2.94
C LYS A 30 -15.43 0.28 1.82
N GLY A 31 -14.91 0.99 0.83
CA GLY A 31 -14.15 0.39 -0.27
C GLY A 31 -12.88 -0.30 0.25
N ILE A 32 -12.13 0.35 1.14
CA ILE A 32 -10.95 -0.25 1.78
C ILE A 32 -11.28 -1.52 2.53
N ALA A 33 -12.32 -1.52 3.37
CA ALA A 33 -12.75 -2.72 4.08
C ALA A 33 -13.13 -3.85 3.12
N THR A 34 -13.76 -3.52 1.98
CA THR A 34 -14.08 -4.50 0.92
C THR A 34 -12.82 -5.10 0.30
N ALA A 35 -11.79 -4.29 0.05
CA ALA A 35 -10.51 -4.76 -0.49
C ALA A 35 -9.72 -5.60 0.53
N GLU A 36 -9.82 -5.30 1.81
CA GLU A 36 -9.25 -6.13 2.89
C GLU A 36 -9.95 -7.50 2.97
N LEU A 37 -11.29 -7.53 2.87
CA LEU A 37 -12.06 -8.77 2.82
C LEU A 37 -11.72 -9.62 1.59
N LEU A 38 -11.52 -8.99 0.42
CA LEU A 38 -11.03 -9.67 -0.78
C LEU A 38 -9.72 -10.40 -0.48
N VAL A 39 -8.73 -9.71 0.08
CA VAL A 39 -7.43 -10.28 0.43
C VAL A 39 -7.55 -11.42 1.46
N PHE A 40 -8.42 -11.25 2.47
CA PHE A 40 -8.66 -12.28 3.48
C PHE A 40 -9.30 -13.55 2.92
N SER A 41 -10.02 -13.44 1.79
CA SER A 41 -10.65 -14.58 1.12
C SER A 41 -9.74 -15.33 0.15
N LEU A 42 -8.52 -14.83 -0.11
CA LEU A 42 -7.59 -15.49 -1.03
C LEU A 42 -6.95 -16.72 -0.41
N ASP A 43 -6.71 -17.74 -1.24
CA ASP A 43 -5.97 -18.93 -0.82
C ASP A 43 -4.50 -18.58 -0.50
N SER A 44 -3.92 -19.31 0.47
CA SER A 44 -2.55 -19.06 0.95
C SER A 44 -1.49 -19.18 -0.16
N ASP A 45 -1.74 -20.00 -1.19
CA ASP A 45 -0.87 -20.23 -2.34
C ASP A 45 -1.10 -19.26 -3.51
N THR A 46 -2.11 -18.37 -3.42
CA THR A 46 -2.38 -17.36 -4.46
C THR A 46 -1.14 -16.52 -4.74
N GLU A 47 -0.62 -16.56 -5.96
CA GLU A 47 0.54 -15.74 -6.33
C GLU A 47 0.18 -14.25 -6.35
N ILE A 48 1.04 -13.39 -5.80
CA ILE A 48 0.84 -11.95 -5.89
C ILE A 48 1.21 -11.53 -7.31
N SER A 49 0.28 -10.88 -8.02
CA SER A 49 0.47 -10.44 -9.40
C SER A 49 0.19 -8.95 -9.55
N VAL A 50 0.70 -8.36 -10.64
CA VAL A 50 0.37 -6.98 -11.03
C VAL A 50 -1.14 -6.79 -11.16
N GLN A 51 -1.85 -7.79 -11.68
CA GLN A 51 -3.31 -7.82 -11.82
C GLN A 51 -3.99 -7.78 -10.45
N LEU A 52 -3.52 -8.58 -9.49
CA LEU A 52 -4.06 -8.58 -8.12
C LEU A 52 -3.89 -7.21 -7.44
N ILE A 53 -2.73 -6.56 -7.59
CA ILE A 53 -2.52 -5.20 -7.04
C ILE A 53 -3.50 -4.19 -7.62
N ARG A 54 -3.73 -4.25 -8.94
CA ARG A 54 -4.73 -3.40 -9.61
C ARG A 54 -6.13 -3.71 -9.13
N GLU A 55 -6.44 -4.98 -8.88
CA GLU A 55 -7.73 -5.41 -8.39
C GLU A 55 -7.98 -4.94 -6.96
N ILE A 56 -7.03 -5.11 -6.04
CA ILE A 56 -7.10 -4.58 -4.67
C ILE A 56 -7.40 -3.08 -4.71
N HIS A 57 -6.62 -2.33 -5.50
CA HIS A 57 -6.84 -0.90 -5.64
C HIS A 57 -8.18 -0.57 -6.31
N ARG A 58 -8.59 -1.33 -7.33
CA ARG A 58 -9.89 -1.12 -7.99
C ARG A 58 -11.03 -1.31 -6.98
N THR A 59 -11.05 -2.44 -6.28
CA THR A 59 -12.04 -2.77 -5.25
C THR A 59 -12.12 -1.70 -4.17
N ALA A 60 -10.98 -1.13 -3.78
CA ALA A 60 -10.93 -0.08 -2.78
C ALA A 60 -11.56 1.26 -3.21
N PHE A 61 -11.54 1.59 -4.51
CA PHE A 61 -11.74 2.96 -4.98
C PHE A 61 -12.74 3.12 -6.12
N SER A 62 -13.20 2.04 -6.77
CA SER A 62 -14.00 2.13 -8.01
C SER A 62 -15.41 2.68 -7.82
N GLU A 63 -15.95 2.63 -6.59
CA GLU A 63 -17.25 3.24 -6.28
C GLU A 63 -17.18 4.78 -6.41
N LEU A 64 -16.05 5.39 -6.04
CA LEU A 64 -15.86 6.84 -6.10
C LEU A 64 -15.10 7.32 -7.33
N TYR A 65 -14.19 6.51 -7.88
CA TYR A 65 -13.15 7.04 -8.76
C TYR A 65 -12.95 6.20 -10.04
N GLU A 66 -13.08 6.83 -11.22
CA GLU A 66 -12.81 6.16 -12.51
C GLU A 66 -11.36 5.71 -12.71
N TRP A 67 -10.41 6.34 -12.00
CA TRP A 67 -8.99 6.00 -12.08
C TRP A 67 -8.63 4.77 -11.22
N ALA A 68 -9.58 4.22 -10.46
CA ALA A 68 -9.34 3.06 -9.61
C ALA A 68 -8.80 1.86 -10.41
N GLY A 69 -7.64 1.35 -10.01
CA GLY A 69 -6.96 0.22 -10.65
C GLY A 69 -6.20 0.58 -11.94
N LYS A 70 -6.12 1.87 -12.29
CA LYS A 70 -5.32 2.38 -13.43
C LYS A 70 -4.02 2.99 -12.90
N TRP A 71 -2.92 2.68 -13.57
CA TRP A 71 -1.64 3.34 -13.28
C TRP A 71 -1.73 4.83 -13.53
N ARG A 72 -0.98 5.61 -12.74
CA ARG A 72 -0.85 7.04 -13.02
C ARG A 72 -0.16 7.26 -14.36
N THR A 73 -0.61 8.28 -15.06
CA THR A 73 -0.04 8.73 -16.35
C THR A 73 0.71 10.05 -16.20
N VAL A 74 0.73 10.61 -14.99
CA VAL A 74 1.37 11.89 -14.66
C VAL A 74 2.42 11.70 -13.58
N SER A 75 3.47 12.52 -13.65
CA SER A 75 4.52 12.56 -12.63
C SER A 75 3.99 13.24 -11.38
N VAL A 76 4.36 12.72 -10.21
CA VAL A 76 3.88 13.22 -8.92
C VAL A 76 5.04 13.44 -7.97
N THR A 77 4.82 14.24 -6.94
CA THR A 77 5.75 14.41 -5.82
C THR A 77 5.02 14.08 -4.53
N VAL A 78 5.62 13.28 -3.64
CA VAL A 78 4.99 12.80 -2.40
C VAL A 78 5.83 13.24 -1.21
N GLY A 79 5.49 14.40 -0.65
CA GLY A 79 6.35 15.04 0.35
C GLY A 79 7.72 15.39 -0.24
N GLN A 80 8.78 14.68 0.18
CA GLN A 80 10.14 14.83 -0.35
C GLN A 80 10.53 13.73 -1.35
N LEU A 81 9.70 12.69 -1.48
CA LEU A 81 9.93 11.60 -2.42
C LEU A 81 9.56 12.06 -3.83
N MET A 82 10.43 11.76 -4.79
CA MET A 82 10.14 11.82 -6.22
C MET A 82 10.02 10.39 -6.75
N PRO A 83 8.78 9.86 -6.86
CA PRO A 83 8.57 8.55 -7.46
C PRO A 83 9.08 8.48 -8.92
N PRO A 84 9.31 7.28 -9.45
CA PRO A 84 9.70 7.05 -10.85
C PRO A 84 8.77 7.72 -11.86
N GLU A 85 9.21 7.91 -13.10
CA GLU A 85 8.33 8.43 -14.15
C GLU A 85 7.21 7.43 -14.50
N PRO A 86 6.01 7.88 -14.93
CA PRO A 86 4.90 7.01 -15.30
C PRO A 86 5.27 5.90 -16.29
N THR A 87 6.17 6.20 -17.22
CA THR A 87 6.67 5.26 -18.24
C THR A 87 7.45 4.09 -17.65
N GLN A 88 7.95 4.20 -16.41
CA GLN A 88 8.73 3.17 -15.73
C GLN A 88 7.86 2.27 -14.85
N ILE A 89 6.63 2.68 -14.52
CA ILE A 89 5.77 2.00 -13.53
C ILE A 89 5.57 0.54 -13.89
N ILE A 90 5.23 0.23 -15.15
CA ILE A 90 4.91 -1.14 -15.56
C ILE A 90 6.11 -2.06 -15.32
N GLN A 91 7.29 -1.67 -15.80
CA GLN A 91 8.51 -2.46 -15.63
C GLN A 91 8.86 -2.63 -14.15
N LEU A 92 8.82 -1.55 -13.37
CA LEU A 92 9.17 -1.59 -11.95
C LEU A 92 8.18 -2.42 -11.13
N MET A 93 6.89 -2.39 -11.48
CA MET A 93 5.87 -3.21 -10.82
C MET A 93 6.07 -4.70 -11.10
N TYR A 94 6.38 -5.09 -12.34
CA TYR A 94 6.72 -6.50 -12.63
C TYR A 94 7.97 -6.94 -11.87
N GLN A 95 9.04 -6.14 -11.91
CA GLN A 95 10.27 -6.45 -11.17
C GLN A 95 10.04 -6.54 -9.65
N PHE A 96 9.24 -5.63 -9.09
CA PHE A 96 8.88 -5.64 -7.69
C PHE A 96 8.13 -6.92 -7.31
N ILE A 97 7.14 -7.31 -8.11
CA ILE A 97 6.33 -8.50 -7.86
C ILE A 97 7.16 -9.77 -7.94
N ASP A 98 8.02 -9.92 -8.96
CA ASP A 98 8.92 -11.07 -9.09
C ASP A 98 9.85 -11.19 -7.86
N ASN A 99 10.44 -10.06 -7.43
CA ASN A 99 11.29 -10.01 -6.24
C ASN A 99 10.50 -10.33 -4.96
N LEU A 100 9.25 -9.87 -4.85
CA LEU A 100 8.40 -10.11 -3.70
C LEU A 100 8.03 -11.60 -3.58
N ASN A 101 7.55 -12.22 -4.66
CA ASN A 101 7.22 -13.65 -4.67
C ASN A 101 8.47 -14.50 -4.39
N PHE A 102 9.62 -14.14 -4.97
CA PHE A 102 10.90 -14.80 -4.65
C PHE A 102 11.25 -14.68 -3.17
N LYS A 103 11.11 -13.50 -2.56
CA LYS A 103 11.35 -13.30 -1.13
C LYS A 103 10.41 -14.14 -0.27
N ILE A 104 9.11 -14.13 -0.57
CA ILE A 104 8.11 -14.95 0.14
C ILE A 104 8.50 -16.44 0.13
N GLY A 105 8.90 -16.97 -1.03
CA GLY A 105 9.29 -18.38 -1.14
C GLY A 105 10.58 -18.76 -0.41
N ASN A 106 11.45 -17.78 -0.12
CA ASN A 106 12.74 -18.00 0.54
C ASN A 106 12.76 -17.60 2.02
N SER A 107 11.78 -16.83 2.50
CA SER A 107 11.69 -16.46 3.91
C SER A 107 11.31 -17.68 4.76
N LYS A 108 12.19 -18.05 5.70
CA LYS A 108 12.02 -19.22 6.57
C LYS A 108 11.90 -18.83 8.03
N GLU A 109 12.68 -17.83 8.40
CA GLU A 109 12.82 -17.39 9.78
C GLU A 109 12.01 -16.11 10.04
N TYR A 110 11.74 -15.86 11.32
CA TYR A 110 11.00 -14.69 11.77
C TYR A 110 11.55 -13.35 11.21
N ASN A 111 12.88 -13.20 11.18
CA ASN A 111 13.50 -12.00 10.64
C ASN A 111 13.34 -11.88 9.12
N ASP A 112 13.34 -13.00 8.39
CA ASP A 112 13.10 -12.99 6.94
C ASP A 112 11.67 -12.54 6.62
N HIS A 113 10.70 -12.89 7.48
CA HIS A 113 9.31 -12.41 7.34
C HIS A 113 9.23 -10.90 7.54
N ILE A 114 9.89 -10.36 8.57
CA ILE A 114 9.94 -8.91 8.82
C ILE A 114 10.60 -8.17 7.66
N ASP A 115 11.72 -8.68 7.15
CA ASP A 115 12.40 -8.12 5.99
C ASP A 115 11.51 -8.10 4.75
N CYS A 116 10.79 -9.20 4.50
CA CYS A 116 9.85 -9.31 3.39
C CYS A 116 8.66 -8.35 3.53
N LEU A 117 8.09 -8.21 4.74
CA LEU A 117 7.03 -7.25 5.04
C LEU A 117 7.50 -5.81 4.81
N ALA A 118 8.67 -5.44 5.33
CA ALA A 118 9.25 -4.12 5.14
C ALA A 118 9.50 -3.84 3.65
N PHE A 119 10.06 -4.80 2.91
CA PHE A 119 10.27 -4.70 1.46
C PHE A 119 8.95 -4.50 0.70
N SER A 120 7.93 -5.32 0.99
CA SER A 120 6.63 -5.28 0.31
C SER A 120 5.97 -3.90 0.42
N HIS A 121 6.00 -3.31 1.61
CA HIS A 121 5.39 -2.02 1.88
C HIS A 121 6.24 -0.88 1.31
N TYR A 122 7.52 -0.83 1.64
CA TYR A 122 8.39 0.28 1.23
C TYR A 122 8.52 0.38 -0.28
N GLU A 123 8.81 -0.73 -0.96
CA GLU A 123 9.09 -0.71 -2.40
C GLU A 123 7.85 -0.30 -3.20
N PHE A 124 6.66 -0.76 -2.78
CA PHE A 124 5.41 -0.33 -3.39
C PHE A 124 5.17 1.19 -3.21
N ILE A 125 5.40 1.73 -2.00
CA ILE A 125 5.25 3.16 -1.73
C ILE A 125 6.27 3.99 -2.52
N ARG A 126 7.49 3.49 -2.71
CA ARG A 126 8.55 4.11 -3.50
C ARG A 126 8.19 4.21 -4.98
N ILE A 127 7.62 3.14 -5.56
CA ILE A 127 7.16 3.13 -6.96
C ILE A 127 5.96 4.07 -7.15
N HIS A 128 5.06 4.10 -6.17
CA HIS A 128 3.87 4.96 -6.15
C HIS A 128 3.04 4.85 -7.44
N PRO A 129 2.53 3.66 -7.79
CA PRO A 129 2.04 3.38 -9.15
C PRO A 129 0.66 3.99 -9.48
N PHE A 130 -0.11 4.40 -8.48
CA PHE A 130 -1.46 4.98 -8.66
C PHE A 130 -1.45 6.50 -8.45
N ASN A 131 -2.50 7.17 -8.91
CA ASN A 131 -2.65 8.61 -8.72
C ASN A 131 -2.84 9.00 -7.24
N ASN A 132 -3.60 8.20 -6.49
CA ASN A 132 -3.82 8.31 -5.04
C ASN A 132 -4.18 6.91 -4.51
N GLY A 133 -4.18 6.71 -3.20
CA GLY A 133 -4.52 5.43 -2.59
C GLY A 133 -3.32 4.52 -2.36
N ASN A 134 -2.11 4.94 -2.76
CA ASN A 134 -0.90 4.15 -2.67
C ASN A 134 -0.59 3.76 -1.22
N GLY A 135 -0.71 4.69 -0.27
CA GLY A 135 -0.51 4.38 1.15
C GLY A 135 -1.43 3.26 1.66
N ARG A 136 -2.69 3.27 1.21
CA ARG A 136 -3.74 2.32 1.61
C ARG A 136 -3.54 0.97 0.95
N THR A 137 -3.34 0.94 -0.36
CA THR A 137 -3.05 -0.29 -1.11
C THR A 137 -1.76 -0.95 -0.64
N GLY A 138 -0.71 -0.19 -0.32
CA GLY A 138 0.55 -0.73 0.19
C GLY A 138 0.39 -1.47 1.52
N ARG A 139 -0.44 -0.95 2.43
CA ARG A 139 -0.76 -1.64 3.69
C ARG A 139 -1.60 -2.91 3.49
N ILE A 140 -2.57 -2.88 2.58
CA ILE A 140 -3.35 -4.07 2.23
C ILE A 140 -2.42 -5.14 1.62
N LEU A 141 -1.51 -4.76 0.73
CA LEU A 141 -0.49 -5.67 0.18
C LEU A 141 0.41 -6.24 1.27
N MET A 142 0.93 -5.41 2.19
CA MET A 142 1.73 -5.90 3.31
C MET A 142 0.95 -6.88 4.18
N ASN A 143 -0.34 -6.63 4.43
CA ASN A 143 -1.20 -7.52 5.18
C ASN A 143 -1.48 -8.83 4.44
N LEU A 144 -1.60 -8.82 3.11
CA LEU A 144 -1.63 -10.05 2.30
C LEU A 144 -0.36 -10.88 2.51
N VAL A 145 0.81 -10.25 2.50
CA VAL A 145 2.09 -10.92 2.76
C VAL A 145 2.15 -11.48 4.20
N ALA A 146 1.65 -10.73 5.19
CA ALA A 146 1.58 -11.17 6.57
C ALA A 146 0.70 -12.42 6.73
N LEU A 147 -0.47 -12.44 6.09
CA LEU A 147 -1.38 -13.60 6.07
C LEU A 147 -0.71 -14.83 5.46
N LYS A 148 0.07 -14.67 4.38
CA LYS A 148 0.83 -15.76 3.75
C LYS A 148 1.87 -16.38 4.68
N PHE A 149 2.44 -15.59 5.59
CA PHE A 149 3.36 -16.09 6.61
C PHE A 149 2.65 -16.58 7.89
N GLY A 150 1.31 -16.56 7.93
CA GLY A 150 0.53 -16.99 9.09
C GLY A 150 0.48 -15.95 10.22
N TYR A 151 0.52 -14.66 9.87
CA TYR A 151 0.34 -13.55 10.82
C TYR A 151 -0.99 -12.83 10.61
N LYS A 152 -1.46 -12.17 11.66
CA LYS A 152 -2.60 -11.25 11.61
C LYS A 152 -2.23 -9.98 10.82
N PRO A 153 -3.22 -9.30 10.22
CA PRO A 153 -3.03 -7.97 9.66
C PRO A 153 -2.43 -6.99 10.68
N LEU A 154 -1.52 -6.13 10.23
CA LEU A 154 -0.82 -5.17 11.07
C LEU A 154 -1.46 -3.78 10.99
N GLU A 155 -1.50 -3.07 12.13
CA GLU A 155 -1.87 -1.64 12.17
C GLU A 155 -0.61 -0.76 12.09
N LEU A 156 0.07 -0.75 10.94
CA LEU A 156 1.34 -0.04 10.79
C LEU A 156 1.21 1.51 10.80
N TYR A 157 0.01 2.04 10.55
CA TYR A 157 -0.23 3.46 10.40
C TYR A 157 -1.45 3.91 11.20
N HIS A 158 -1.31 5.04 11.90
CA HIS A 158 -2.42 5.73 12.53
C HIS A 158 -2.62 7.12 11.92
N ARG A 159 -3.88 7.55 11.79
CA ARG A 159 -4.27 8.81 11.12
C ARG A 159 -3.78 10.04 11.86
N GLU A 160 -3.69 10.00 13.18
CA GLU A 160 -3.38 11.14 14.02
C GLU A 160 -2.45 10.74 15.17
N GLY A 161 -1.89 11.75 15.85
CA GLY A 161 -1.02 11.55 17.00
C GLY A 161 0.42 11.18 16.66
N ASN A 162 1.17 10.80 17.70
CA ASN A 162 2.61 10.56 17.61
C ASN A 162 2.96 9.37 16.72
N ASN A 163 2.12 8.34 16.66
CA ASN A 163 2.39 7.15 15.85
C ASN A 163 2.43 7.46 14.35
N ARG A 164 1.62 8.43 13.87
CA ARG A 164 1.71 8.93 12.49
C ARG A 164 3.11 9.46 12.19
N LYS A 165 3.66 10.27 13.11
CA LYS A 165 4.98 10.88 12.95
C LYS A 165 6.07 9.79 12.93
N ILE A 166 5.97 8.83 13.85
CA ILE A 166 6.90 7.70 13.94
C ILE A 166 6.94 6.92 12.62
N TYR A 167 5.77 6.55 12.07
CA TYR A 167 5.69 5.86 10.78
C TYR A 167 6.30 6.69 9.64
N ILE A 168 5.96 7.98 9.54
CA ILE A 168 6.49 8.86 8.47
C ILE A 168 8.02 8.98 8.58
N ASP A 169 8.55 9.12 9.79
CA ASP A 169 9.99 9.22 10.01
C ASP A 169 10.70 7.89 9.71
N ALA A 170 10.08 6.75 10.01
CA ALA A 170 10.60 5.44 9.61
C ALA A 170 10.69 5.31 8.08
N MET A 171 9.68 5.75 7.34
CA MET A 171 9.71 5.77 5.87
C MET A 171 10.81 6.69 5.32
N LYS A 172 10.98 7.89 5.90
CA LYS A 172 12.06 8.81 5.51
C LYS A 172 13.47 8.26 5.78
N LEU A 173 13.61 7.43 6.81
CA LEU A 173 14.87 6.75 7.10
C LEU A 173 15.09 5.59 6.14
N ALA A 174 14.03 4.87 5.76
CA ALA A 174 14.07 3.85 4.73
C ALA A 174 14.47 4.42 3.34
N ASP A 175 14.03 5.64 3.01
CA ASP A 175 14.49 6.37 1.81
C ASP A 175 16.03 6.57 1.78
N LYS A 176 16.68 6.56 2.96
CA LYS A 176 18.13 6.64 3.15
C LYS A 176 18.78 5.27 3.40
N HIS A 177 18.09 4.19 3.03
CA HIS A 177 18.49 2.79 3.22
C HIS A 177 18.60 2.34 4.69
N ASN A 178 18.05 3.09 5.63
CA ASN A 178 17.94 2.66 7.02
C ASN A 178 16.53 2.11 7.30
N PHE A 179 16.36 0.81 7.10
CA PHE A 179 15.08 0.10 7.26
C PHE A 179 14.77 -0.28 8.72
N SER A 180 15.74 -0.25 9.63
CA SER A 180 15.59 -0.71 11.01
C SER A 180 14.37 -0.10 11.72
N PRO A 181 14.09 1.23 11.62
CA PRO A 181 12.91 1.81 12.26
C PRO A 181 11.59 1.26 11.72
N LEU A 182 11.50 1.02 10.40
CA LEU A 182 10.30 0.46 9.79
C LEU A 182 10.10 -1.00 10.24
N MET A 183 11.18 -1.78 10.24
CA MET A 183 11.17 -3.16 10.72
C MET A 183 10.80 -3.25 12.20
N ASP A 184 11.24 -2.31 13.03
CA ASP A 184 10.88 -2.26 14.46
C ASP A 184 9.40 -1.96 14.70
N LEU A 185 8.75 -1.18 13.81
CA LEU A 185 7.31 -1.00 13.86
C LEU A 185 6.57 -2.29 13.50
N ILE A 186 7.02 -2.96 12.44
CA ILE A 186 6.46 -4.26 12.03
C ILE A 186 6.60 -5.27 13.16
N ARG A 187 7.78 -5.39 13.78
CA ARG A 187 8.04 -6.29 14.91
C ARG A 187 7.09 -6.11 16.09
N LYS A 188 6.66 -4.87 16.37
CA LYS A 188 5.79 -4.56 17.51
C LYS A 188 4.35 -5.02 17.28
N GLU A 189 3.90 -4.97 16.03
CA GLU A 189 2.52 -5.29 15.64
C GLU A 189 2.36 -6.75 15.18
N LEU A 190 3.45 -7.40 14.77
CA LEU A 190 3.41 -8.75 14.20
C LEU A 190 2.96 -9.78 15.24
N ALA A 191 1.82 -10.43 14.99
CA ALA A 191 1.25 -11.45 15.85
C ALA A 191 0.81 -12.67 15.02
N PRO A 192 1.03 -13.91 15.49
CA PRO A 192 0.53 -15.11 14.81
C PRO A 192 -0.99 -15.08 14.60
N LEU A 193 -1.45 -15.65 13.47
CA LEU A 193 -2.85 -15.79 13.09
C LEU A 193 -3.66 -16.59 14.13
#